data_AF-A0A964KQN9-F1
#
_entry.id   AF-A0A964KQN9-F1
#
_cell.length_a   1.000
_cell.length_b   1.000
_cell.length_c   1.000
_cell.angle_alpha   90.00
_cell.angle_beta   90.00
_cell.angle_gamma   90.00
#
_symmetry.space_group_name_H-M   'P 1'
#
loop_
_entity.id
_entity.type
_entity.pdbx_description
1 polymer ?
#
loop_
_entity_poly.entity_id
_entity_poly.type
_entity_poly.pdbx_seq_one_letter_code
_entity_poly.pdbx_strand_id
1 'polypeptide(L)'
;MAPTVGTVEPTRQILFKPPEGITETQVEALWREPKALEQFLRDYGPAVTVQQLADSEKRRGTDCHSLAHTVGRRSYELFGEQVIALVSHECHAGALHGATEAYFLDRGADQLQQDMSALCSDSLNSFLRHQCVHGIGHGLTAWYKYDLPKVLDACDTLSLETDRGSCQSGVFMENIVGGLSGAMGLPTKYLSNDPHYPCNGLGPHYQEGCYFYQTSRMLQLAQGDFQKVAQWCGEAPRSVQFLCYASMGRDVGGATRGNPGEAIRLCAYIADAQYRRACLTGAVQDSFWDTGGAEEAIRFCRLLGDPDDKAA
;
A
#
# COMPACT_ATOMS: atom_id res chain seq x y z
N MET A 1 -27.73 -17.27 45.58
CA MET A 1 -26.30 -17.06 45.32
C MET A 1 -26.16 -16.63 43.87
N ALA A 2 -25.83 -15.37 43.63
CA ALA A 2 -25.63 -14.84 42.28
C ALA A 2 -24.19 -15.16 41.82
N PRO A 3 -23.96 -15.50 40.53
CA PRO A 3 -22.62 -15.72 40.03
C PRO A 3 -21.88 -14.38 39.94
N THR A 4 -20.63 -14.40 40.41
CA THR A 4 -19.66 -13.30 40.34
C THR A 4 -19.40 -12.90 38.90
N VAL A 5 -19.57 -11.59 38.63
CA VAL A 5 -19.13 -10.92 37.41
C VAL A 5 -17.62 -11.08 37.30
N GLY A 6 -17.17 -11.73 36.22
CA GLY A 6 -15.75 -11.84 35.89
C GLY A 6 -15.17 -10.47 35.63
N THR A 7 -14.05 -10.17 36.31
CA THR A 7 -13.24 -8.99 36.07
C THR A 7 -12.63 -9.07 34.68
N VAL A 8 -12.98 -8.12 33.80
CA VAL A 8 -12.28 -7.87 32.54
C VAL A 8 -10.84 -7.50 32.90
N GLU A 9 -9.86 -8.31 32.50
CA GLU A 9 -8.45 -7.94 32.65
C GLU A 9 -8.17 -6.62 31.92
N PRO A 10 -7.42 -5.69 32.52
CA PRO A 10 -7.09 -4.43 31.87
C PRO A 10 -6.21 -4.73 30.64
N THR A 11 -6.50 -4.06 29.53
CA THR A 11 -5.73 -4.03 28.27
C THR A 11 -4.23 -4.19 28.54
N ARG A 12 -3.64 -5.30 28.09
CA ARG A 12 -2.22 -5.61 28.24
C ARG A 12 -1.42 -4.56 27.46
N GLN A 13 -0.92 -3.53 28.13
CA GLN A 13 -0.06 -2.53 27.50
C GLN A 13 1.24 -3.20 27.06
N ILE A 14 1.49 -3.22 25.75
CA ILE A 14 2.78 -3.63 25.20
C ILE A 14 3.71 -2.43 25.35
N LEU A 15 4.75 -2.57 26.18
CA LEU A 15 5.76 -1.55 26.39
C LEU A 15 7.06 -1.98 25.72
N PHE A 16 7.57 -1.12 24.84
CA PHE A 16 8.86 -1.30 24.17
C PHE A 16 9.90 -0.37 24.80
N LYS A 17 11.16 -0.82 24.78
CA LYS A 17 12.34 -0.01 25.09
C LYS A 17 12.47 1.10 24.04
N PRO A 18 12.97 2.27 24.43
CA PRO A 18 13.18 3.34 23.48
C PRO A 18 14.39 2.97 22.57
N PRO A 19 14.44 3.46 21.32
CA PRO A 19 15.37 2.97 20.31
C PRO A 19 16.83 3.43 20.51
N GLU A 20 17.13 4.20 21.55
CA GLU A 20 18.50 4.67 21.81
C GLU A 20 19.40 3.51 22.23
N GLY A 21 20.62 3.50 21.67
CA GLY A 21 21.63 2.49 21.99
C GLY A 21 21.50 1.18 21.22
N ILE A 22 20.60 1.08 20.22
CA ILE A 22 20.62 0.00 19.24
C ILE A 22 21.99 0.00 18.53
N THR A 23 22.72 -1.11 18.64
CA THR A 23 24.05 -1.26 18.05
C THR A 23 23.98 -1.84 16.64
N GLU A 24 24.98 -1.53 15.82
CA GLU A 24 25.09 -2.12 14.47
C GLU A 24 25.15 -3.65 14.53
N THR A 25 25.83 -4.23 15.52
CA THR A 25 25.87 -5.69 15.72
C THR A 25 24.48 -6.29 15.95
N GLN A 26 23.62 -5.60 16.72
CA GLN A 26 22.23 -6.06 16.91
C GLN A 26 21.45 -6.02 15.60
N VAL A 27 21.59 -4.93 14.82
CA VAL A 27 20.92 -4.78 13.52
C VAL A 27 21.39 -5.86 12.54
N GLU A 28 22.69 -6.12 12.46
CA GLU A 28 23.25 -7.16 11.59
C GLU A 28 22.75 -8.57 11.94
N ALA A 29 22.50 -8.84 13.22
CA ALA A 29 21.96 -10.12 13.69
C ALA A 29 20.50 -10.34 13.26
N LEU A 30 19.69 -9.28 13.11
CA LEU A 30 18.29 -9.38 12.65
C LEU A 30 18.17 -10.14 11.32
N TRP A 31 19.16 -9.96 10.44
CA TRP A 31 19.19 -10.54 9.10
C TRP A 31 19.55 -12.02 9.04
N ARG A 32 20.08 -12.60 10.13
CA ARG A 32 20.70 -13.93 10.12
C ARG A 32 20.22 -14.84 11.23
N GLU A 33 19.76 -14.26 12.34
CA GLU A 33 19.51 -14.99 13.57
C GLU A 33 18.04 -14.83 14.01
N PRO A 34 17.18 -15.84 13.80
CA PRO A 34 15.77 -15.77 14.16
C PRO A 34 15.52 -15.46 15.65
N LYS A 35 16.41 -15.92 16.55
CA LYS A 35 16.33 -15.62 17.97
C LYS A 35 16.65 -14.16 18.28
N ALA A 36 17.62 -13.57 17.58
CA ALA A 36 17.94 -12.16 17.74
C ALA A 36 16.77 -11.30 17.25
N LEU A 37 16.16 -11.67 16.12
CA LEU A 37 14.95 -11.01 15.60
C LEU A 37 13.81 -11.03 16.62
N GLU A 38 13.47 -12.21 17.16
CA GLU A 38 12.38 -12.32 18.14
C GLU A 38 12.66 -11.52 19.41
N GLN A 39 13.89 -11.58 19.93
CA GLN A 39 14.29 -10.79 21.10
C GLN A 39 14.19 -9.29 20.82
N PHE A 40 14.63 -8.86 19.64
CA PHE A 40 14.55 -7.46 19.23
C PHE A 40 13.10 -6.97 19.10
N LEU A 41 12.21 -7.82 18.57
CA LEU A 41 10.77 -7.52 18.51
C LEU A 41 10.16 -7.34 19.91
N ARG A 42 10.53 -8.20 20.86
CA ARG A 42 10.09 -8.07 22.26
C ARG A 42 10.62 -6.81 22.92
N ASP A 43 11.85 -6.43 22.58
CA ASP A 43 12.52 -5.29 23.18
C ASP A 43 12.07 -3.96 22.59
N TYR A 44 12.02 -3.82 21.27
CA TYR A 44 11.85 -2.53 20.57
C TYR A 44 10.58 -2.44 19.73
N GLY A 45 9.89 -3.57 19.53
CA GLY A 45 8.65 -3.62 18.78
C GLY A 45 8.80 -3.69 17.26
N PRO A 46 7.69 -3.99 16.57
CA PRO A 46 7.67 -4.20 15.13
C PRO A 46 8.15 -2.98 14.34
N ALA A 47 7.62 -1.79 14.63
CA ALA A 47 7.90 -0.59 13.84
C ALA A 47 9.40 -0.25 13.80
N VAL A 48 10.03 -0.25 14.99
CA VAL A 48 11.47 0.01 15.11
C VAL A 48 12.27 -1.08 14.40
N THR A 49 11.85 -2.34 14.50
CA THR A 49 12.53 -3.46 13.83
C THR A 49 12.55 -3.26 12.32
N VAL A 50 11.40 -2.96 11.70
CA VAL A 50 11.31 -2.74 10.25
C VAL A 50 12.12 -1.50 9.83
N GLN A 51 12.08 -0.42 10.61
CA GLN A 51 12.90 0.77 10.34
C GLN A 51 14.40 0.41 10.29
N GLN A 52 14.89 -0.37 11.25
CA GLN A 52 16.30 -0.80 11.26
C GLN A 52 16.65 -1.70 10.06
N LEU A 53 15.70 -2.50 9.56
CA LEU A 53 15.90 -3.26 8.32
C LEU A 53 15.99 -2.32 7.11
N ALA A 54 15.07 -1.36 6.98
CA ALA A 54 15.07 -0.38 5.89
C ALA A 54 16.37 0.45 5.88
N ASP A 55 16.81 0.94 7.04
CA ASP A 55 18.03 1.75 7.17
C ASP A 55 19.31 0.96 6.84
N SER A 56 19.29 -0.37 7.00
CA SER A 56 20.45 -1.24 6.74
C SER A 56 20.44 -1.92 5.37
N GLU A 57 19.29 -1.93 4.67
CA GLU A 57 19.06 -2.59 3.38
C GLU A 57 20.15 -2.26 2.35
N LYS A 58 20.37 -0.96 2.10
CA LYS A 58 21.34 -0.48 1.09
C LYS A 58 22.77 -0.88 1.43
N ARG A 59 23.16 -0.83 2.72
CA ARG A 59 24.50 -1.21 3.16
C ARG A 59 24.75 -2.70 2.95
N ARG A 60 23.71 -3.51 3.12
CA ARG A 60 23.75 -4.96 2.95
C ARG A 60 23.55 -5.41 1.51
N GLY A 61 23.05 -4.54 0.63
CA GLY A 61 22.72 -4.90 -0.75
C GLY A 61 21.70 -6.04 -0.82
N THR A 62 20.80 -6.11 0.16
CA THR A 62 19.78 -7.17 0.28
C THR A 62 18.44 -6.50 0.54
N ASP A 63 17.45 -6.77 -0.30
CA ASP A 63 16.07 -6.30 -0.12
C ASP A 63 15.49 -6.71 1.24
N CYS A 64 14.86 -5.77 1.93
CA CYS A 64 14.32 -6.00 3.27
C CYS A 64 12.88 -6.55 3.27
N HIS A 65 12.18 -6.58 2.13
CA HIS A 65 10.77 -6.95 2.05
C HIS A 65 10.48 -8.35 2.62
N SER A 66 11.21 -9.36 2.14
CA SER A 66 10.99 -10.76 2.57
C SER A 66 11.24 -10.97 4.08
N LEU A 67 12.19 -10.23 4.66
CA LEU A 67 12.45 -10.29 6.10
C LEU A 67 11.39 -9.51 6.89
N ALA A 68 10.90 -8.40 6.35
CA ALA A 68 9.79 -7.66 6.93
C ALA A 68 8.51 -8.51 7.03
N HIS A 69 8.21 -9.37 6.04
CA HIS A 69 7.14 -10.39 6.17
C HIS A 69 7.33 -11.28 7.40
N THR A 70 8.55 -11.73 7.64
CA THR A 70 8.86 -12.55 8.82
C THR A 70 8.68 -11.76 10.12
N VAL A 71 9.10 -10.48 10.14
CA VAL A 71 8.83 -9.56 11.26
C VAL A 71 7.33 -9.45 11.53
N GLY A 72 6.51 -9.24 10.49
CA GLY A 72 5.06 -9.16 10.59
C GLY A 72 4.43 -10.39 11.21
N ARG A 73 4.73 -11.57 10.65
CA ARG A 73 4.20 -12.86 11.13
C ARG A 73 4.58 -13.10 12.60
N ARG A 74 5.86 -12.91 12.93
CA ARG A 74 6.34 -13.07 14.31
C ARG A 74 5.71 -12.06 15.25
N SER A 75 5.52 -10.82 14.82
CA SER A 75 4.85 -9.82 15.65
C SER A 75 3.42 -10.23 15.98
N TYR A 76 2.67 -10.76 15.01
CA TYR A 76 1.32 -11.27 15.26
C TYR A 76 1.32 -12.42 16.27
N GLU A 77 2.21 -13.40 16.10
CA GLU A 77 2.35 -14.52 17.04
C GLU A 77 2.70 -14.08 18.47
N LEU A 78 3.49 -13.01 18.61
CA LEU A 78 3.94 -12.50 19.91
C LEU A 78 2.90 -11.63 20.61
N PHE A 79 2.14 -10.85 19.85
CA PHE A 79 1.41 -9.69 20.36
C PHE A 79 -0.06 -9.67 19.93
N GLY A 80 -0.50 -10.55 19.04
CA GLY A 80 -1.87 -10.60 18.52
C GLY A 80 -2.18 -9.55 17.45
N GLU A 81 -3.44 -9.47 17.06
CA GLU A 81 -3.97 -8.68 15.93
C GLU A 81 -3.64 -7.19 15.98
N GLN A 82 -3.47 -6.62 17.17
CA GLN A 82 -3.14 -5.21 17.37
C GLN A 82 -1.83 -4.78 16.68
N VAL A 83 -0.92 -5.70 16.36
CA VAL A 83 0.31 -5.34 15.62
C VAL A 83 0.06 -4.88 14.21
N ILE A 84 -1.08 -5.23 13.61
CA ILE A 84 -1.43 -4.81 12.25
C ILE A 84 -1.49 -3.28 12.17
N ALA A 85 -1.95 -2.61 13.23
CA ALA A 85 -1.92 -1.15 13.36
C ALA A 85 -0.56 -0.57 13.81
N LEU A 86 0.38 -1.41 14.25
CA LEU A 86 1.72 -1.01 14.75
C LEU A 86 2.85 -1.32 13.77
N VAL A 87 2.52 -2.04 12.71
CA VAL A 87 3.22 -2.17 11.43
C VAL A 87 3.97 -0.93 10.95
N SER A 88 5.28 -0.94 10.62
CA SER A 88 5.71 0.08 9.64
C SER A 88 5.37 -0.33 8.20
N HIS A 89 5.24 0.68 7.33
CA HIS A 89 5.03 0.51 5.90
C HIS A 89 6.34 0.50 5.08
N GLU A 90 7.48 0.75 5.72
CA GLU A 90 8.82 0.58 5.18
C GLU A 90 9.04 -0.88 4.74
N CYS A 91 10.06 -1.13 3.92
CA CYS A 91 10.28 -2.43 3.29
C CYS A 91 9.07 -2.91 2.47
N HIS A 92 8.45 -1.98 1.73
CA HIS A 92 7.30 -2.22 0.88
C HIS A 92 6.12 -2.88 1.62
N ALA A 93 5.79 -2.35 2.82
CA ALA A 93 4.75 -2.86 3.71
C ALA A 93 4.88 -4.36 4.07
N GLY A 94 6.07 -4.93 3.96
CA GLY A 94 6.26 -6.36 4.15
C GLY A 94 5.81 -6.86 5.54
N ALA A 95 6.01 -6.07 6.59
CA ALA A 95 5.54 -6.44 7.93
C ALA A 95 4.01 -6.40 8.07
N LEU A 96 3.33 -5.49 7.37
CA LEU A 96 1.87 -5.49 7.30
C LEU A 96 1.34 -6.72 6.58
N HIS A 97 1.97 -7.11 5.48
CA HIS A 97 1.64 -8.33 4.75
C HIS A 97 1.84 -9.55 5.66
N GLY A 98 3.01 -9.68 6.30
CA GLY A 98 3.26 -10.78 7.22
C GLY A 98 2.30 -10.83 8.41
N ALA A 99 1.95 -9.69 9.00
CA ALA A 99 1.01 -9.66 10.12
C ALA A 99 -0.41 -10.08 9.68
N THR A 100 -0.87 -9.60 8.52
CA THR A 100 -2.18 -9.97 7.95
C THR A 100 -2.21 -11.43 7.47
N GLU A 101 -1.11 -11.96 6.92
CA GLU A 101 -0.95 -13.39 6.62
C GLU A 101 -1.15 -14.25 7.86
N ALA A 102 -0.46 -13.92 8.96
CA ALA A 102 -0.58 -14.65 10.22
C ALA A 102 -1.99 -14.55 10.81
N TYR A 103 -2.62 -13.37 10.73
CA TYR A 103 -4.00 -13.18 11.14
C TYR A 103 -4.97 -14.07 10.35
N PHE A 104 -4.91 -14.06 9.01
CA PHE A 104 -5.82 -14.88 8.20
C PHE A 104 -5.57 -16.38 8.36
N LEU A 105 -4.33 -16.80 8.62
CA LEU A 105 -4.01 -18.19 8.97
C LEU A 105 -4.62 -18.62 10.32
N ASP A 106 -4.70 -17.71 11.30
CA ASP A 106 -5.23 -17.97 12.63
C ASP A 106 -6.77 -17.88 12.68
N ARG A 107 -7.34 -16.83 12.09
CA ARG A 107 -8.77 -16.46 12.24
C ARG A 107 -9.61 -16.73 10.99
N GLY A 108 -8.98 -16.88 9.82
CA GLY A 108 -9.67 -16.83 8.53
C GLY A 108 -10.17 -15.42 8.19
N ALA A 109 -10.85 -15.28 7.04
CA ALA A 109 -11.37 -13.98 6.57
C ALA A 109 -12.86 -13.75 6.92
N ASP A 110 -13.55 -14.78 7.41
CA ASP A 110 -15.01 -14.73 7.67
C ASP A 110 -15.39 -13.76 8.80
N GLN A 111 -14.44 -13.45 9.69
CA GLN A 111 -14.63 -12.53 10.81
C GLN A 111 -14.07 -11.12 10.55
N LEU A 112 -13.72 -10.80 9.30
CA LEU A 112 -13.05 -9.55 8.96
C LEU A 112 -13.78 -8.32 9.50
N GLN A 113 -15.10 -8.22 9.26
CA GLN A 113 -15.90 -7.09 9.74
C GLN A 113 -15.96 -7.02 11.27
N GLN A 114 -16.04 -8.15 11.96
CA GLN A 114 -16.07 -8.21 13.43
C GLN A 114 -14.73 -7.74 14.02
N ASP A 115 -13.63 -8.05 13.36
CA ASP A 115 -12.27 -7.77 13.85
C ASP A 115 -11.76 -6.38 13.44
N MET A 116 -12.49 -5.64 12.59
CA MET A 116 -12.04 -4.35 12.04
C MET A 116 -11.56 -3.36 13.09
N SER A 117 -12.25 -3.21 14.24
CA SER A 117 -11.83 -2.27 15.28
C SER A 117 -10.52 -2.68 15.97
N ALA A 118 -10.21 -3.98 15.99
CA ALA A 118 -8.97 -4.50 16.54
C ALA A 118 -7.82 -4.45 15.51
N LEU A 119 -8.13 -4.70 14.23
CA LEU A 119 -7.18 -4.63 13.12
C LEU A 119 -6.80 -3.18 12.79
N CYS A 120 -7.80 -2.32 12.66
CA CYS A 120 -7.68 -0.91 12.28
C CYS A 120 -8.50 -0.06 13.26
N SER A 121 -7.83 0.48 14.29
CA SER A 121 -8.49 1.25 15.34
C SER A 121 -9.38 2.38 14.78
N ASP A 122 -10.57 2.52 15.37
CA ASP A 122 -11.50 3.61 15.05
C ASP A 122 -11.00 4.99 15.50
N SER A 123 -9.96 5.03 16.34
CA SER A 123 -9.29 6.28 16.74
C SER A 123 -8.31 6.82 15.69
N LEU A 124 -8.02 6.05 14.63
CA LEU A 124 -7.15 6.49 13.55
C LEU A 124 -7.82 7.63 12.77
N ASN A 125 -7.02 8.61 12.33
CA ASN A 125 -7.50 9.58 11.36
C ASN A 125 -7.77 8.89 10.00
N SER A 126 -8.48 9.57 9.10
CA SER A 126 -8.88 8.99 7.80
C SER A 126 -7.72 8.47 6.97
N PHE A 127 -6.57 9.15 7.00
CA PHE A 127 -5.37 8.73 6.28
C PHE A 127 -4.81 7.41 6.85
N LEU A 128 -4.57 7.35 8.16
CA LEU A 128 -4.02 6.15 8.79
C LEU A 128 -5.01 4.98 8.73
N ARG A 129 -6.31 5.25 8.85
CA ARG A 129 -7.34 4.23 8.65
C ARG A 129 -7.30 3.70 7.21
N HIS A 130 -7.23 4.57 6.21
CA HIS A 130 -7.07 4.17 4.82
C HIS A 130 -5.84 3.27 4.63
N GLN A 131 -4.67 3.66 5.15
CA GLN A 131 -3.45 2.86 5.04
C GLN A 131 -3.59 1.48 5.68
N CYS A 132 -4.23 1.40 6.86
CA CYS A 132 -4.47 0.12 7.53
C CYS A 132 -5.41 -0.79 6.73
N VAL A 133 -6.56 -0.27 6.30
CA VAL A 133 -7.56 -1.03 5.56
C VAL A 133 -7.06 -1.39 4.14
N HIS A 134 -6.27 -0.52 3.52
CA HIS A 134 -5.53 -0.81 2.29
C HIS A 134 -4.61 -2.01 2.48
N GLY A 135 -3.84 -2.04 3.57
CA GLY A 135 -3.02 -3.18 4.00
C GLY A 135 -3.78 -4.50 4.11
N ILE A 136 -4.99 -4.47 4.69
CA ILE A 136 -5.88 -5.63 4.75
C ILE A 136 -6.20 -6.16 3.34
N GLY A 137 -6.41 -5.27 2.37
CA GLY A 137 -6.62 -5.63 0.97
C GLY A 137 -5.46 -6.45 0.38
N HIS A 138 -4.21 -6.09 0.69
CA HIS A 138 -3.03 -6.89 0.31
C HIS A 138 -3.08 -8.29 0.94
N GLY A 139 -3.31 -8.35 2.26
CA GLY A 139 -3.39 -9.61 2.99
C GLY A 139 -4.50 -10.55 2.48
N LEU A 140 -5.69 -10.02 2.18
CA LEU A 140 -6.78 -10.79 1.58
C LEU A 140 -6.42 -11.31 0.19
N THR A 141 -5.71 -10.51 -0.61
CA THR A 141 -5.24 -10.90 -1.94
C THR A 141 -4.30 -12.10 -1.84
N ALA A 142 -3.35 -12.07 -0.91
CA ALA A 142 -2.46 -13.20 -0.62
C ALA A 142 -3.24 -14.43 -0.10
N TRP A 143 -4.15 -14.22 0.86
CA TRP A 143 -4.97 -15.28 1.47
C TRP A 143 -5.80 -16.06 0.46
N TYR A 144 -6.53 -15.36 -0.41
CA TYR A 144 -7.33 -15.98 -1.47
C TYR A 144 -6.51 -16.33 -2.72
N LYS A 145 -5.18 -16.26 -2.65
CA LYS A 145 -4.26 -16.63 -3.75
C LYS A 145 -4.58 -15.89 -5.05
N TYR A 146 -4.79 -14.58 -4.94
CA TYR A 146 -5.11 -13.67 -6.03
C TYR A 146 -6.41 -14.01 -6.78
N ASP A 147 -7.36 -14.71 -6.16
CA ASP A 147 -8.71 -14.91 -6.71
C ASP A 147 -9.54 -13.62 -6.58
N LEU A 148 -9.30 -12.65 -7.47
CA LEU A 148 -9.85 -11.29 -7.40
C LEU A 148 -11.35 -11.23 -7.02
N PRO A 149 -12.27 -11.99 -7.64
CA PRO A 149 -13.68 -11.98 -7.23
C PRO A 149 -13.89 -12.28 -5.75
N LYS A 150 -13.23 -13.31 -5.19
CA LYS A 150 -13.37 -13.65 -3.77
C LYS A 150 -12.80 -12.58 -2.86
N VAL A 151 -11.68 -11.98 -3.27
CA VAL A 151 -11.04 -10.92 -2.49
C VAL A 151 -11.93 -9.68 -2.43
N LEU A 152 -12.52 -9.29 -3.57
CA LEU A 152 -13.45 -8.17 -3.64
C LEU A 152 -14.74 -8.45 -2.86
N ASP A 153 -15.29 -9.67 -2.94
CA ASP A 153 -16.44 -10.10 -2.13
C ASP A 153 -16.12 -9.99 -0.62
N ALA A 154 -14.90 -10.33 -0.20
CA ALA A 154 -14.46 -10.18 1.18
C ALA A 154 -14.36 -8.69 1.60
N CYS A 155 -13.80 -7.81 0.75
CA CYS A 155 -13.79 -6.37 1.01
C CYS A 155 -15.21 -5.80 1.14
N ASP A 156 -16.18 -6.32 0.37
CA ASP A 156 -17.56 -5.83 0.38
C ASP A 156 -18.35 -6.20 1.64
N THR A 157 -17.83 -7.12 2.45
CA THR A 157 -18.37 -7.42 3.79
C THR A 157 -18.19 -6.26 4.77
N LEU A 158 -17.25 -5.34 4.49
CA LEU A 158 -17.00 -4.17 5.31
C LEU A 158 -18.23 -3.25 5.30
N SER A 159 -18.56 -2.66 6.45
CA SER A 159 -19.80 -1.87 6.63
C SER A 159 -19.66 -0.44 6.14
N LEU A 160 -18.45 0.14 6.23
CA LEU A 160 -18.16 1.50 5.80
C LEU A 160 -17.71 1.52 4.33
N GLU A 161 -18.33 2.37 3.53
CA GLU A 161 -17.99 2.55 2.11
C GLU A 161 -16.52 2.98 1.93
N THR A 162 -16.01 3.84 2.81
CA THR A 162 -14.61 4.26 2.82
C THR A 162 -13.65 3.11 3.08
N ASP A 163 -14.04 2.14 3.92
CA ASP A 163 -13.22 0.97 4.22
C ASP A 163 -13.27 -0.02 3.06
N ARG A 164 -14.44 -0.22 2.42
CA ARG A 164 -14.54 -1.00 1.18
C ARG A 164 -13.61 -0.46 0.10
N GLY A 165 -13.69 0.85 -0.18
CA GLY A 165 -12.84 1.49 -1.18
C GLY A 165 -11.35 1.38 -0.83
N SER A 166 -11.00 1.53 0.45
CA SER A 166 -9.61 1.36 0.91
C SER A 166 -9.12 -0.07 0.74
N CYS A 167 -9.92 -1.07 1.13
CA CYS A 167 -9.61 -2.48 0.97
C CYS A 167 -9.42 -2.82 -0.52
N GLN A 168 -10.39 -2.48 -1.35
CA GLN A 168 -10.34 -2.67 -2.80
C GLN A 168 -9.11 -1.99 -3.43
N SER A 169 -8.71 -0.80 -2.97
CA SER A 169 -7.51 -0.12 -3.45
C SER A 169 -6.23 -0.93 -3.19
N GLY A 170 -6.10 -1.57 -2.02
CA GLY A 170 -4.99 -2.47 -1.72
C GLY A 170 -5.01 -3.72 -2.59
N VAL A 171 -6.20 -4.27 -2.85
CA VAL A 171 -6.37 -5.43 -3.75
C VAL A 171 -5.88 -5.12 -5.18
N PHE A 172 -6.28 -3.98 -5.73
CA PHE A 172 -5.88 -3.60 -7.09
C PHE A 172 -4.40 -3.23 -7.17
N MET A 173 -3.87 -2.52 -6.17
CA MET A 173 -2.44 -2.25 -6.08
C MET A 173 -1.63 -3.54 -6.00
N GLU A 174 -2.03 -4.50 -5.16
CA GLU A 174 -1.35 -5.78 -5.02
C GLU A 174 -1.40 -6.61 -6.31
N ASN A 175 -2.59 -6.72 -6.92
CA ASN A 175 -2.74 -7.48 -8.15
C ASN A 175 -1.93 -6.88 -9.32
N ILE A 176 -1.94 -5.55 -9.44
CA ILE A 176 -1.32 -4.85 -10.57
C ILE A 176 0.16 -4.60 -10.27
N VAL A 177 0.50 -3.87 -9.22
CA VAL A 177 1.90 -3.52 -8.92
C VAL A 177 2.68 -4.72 -8.36
N GLY A 178 2.10 -5.43 -7.39
CA GLY A 178 2.71 -6.63 -6.80
C GLY A 178 2.88 -7.76 -7.82
N GLY A 179 1.82 -8.05 -8.57
CA GLY A 179 1.81 -9.07 -9.62
C GLY A 179 2.79 -8.84 -10.78
N LEU A 180 3.17 -7.59 -11.07
CA LEU A 180 4.14 -7.25 -12.13
C LEU A 180 5.60 -7.51 -11.72
N SER A 181 5.93 -7.25 -10.45
CA SER A 181 7.31 -7.33 -9.96
C SER A 181 7.69 -8.74 -9.52
N GLY A 182 6.73 -9.56 -9.08
CA GLY A 182 6.98 -10.82 -8.38
C GLY A 182 7.80 -10.65 -7.08
N ALA A 183 8.12 -9.40 -6.72
CA ALA A 183 8.91 -9.04 -5.55
C ALA A 183 8.02 -8.86 -4.31
N MET A 184 6.75 -8.51 -4.53
CA MET A 184 5.77 -8.26 -3.46
C MET A 184 4.62 -9.28 -3.41
N GLY A 185 4.59 -10.27 -4.32
CA GLY A 185 3.39 -11.09 -4.52
C GLY A 185 3.55 -12.39 -5.31
N LEU A 186 2.50 -13.22 -5.27
CA LEU A 186 2.39 -14.43 -6.11
C LEU A 186 1.98 -14.05 -7.55
N PRO A 187 2.32 -14.88 -8.56
CA PRO A 187 1.80 -14.69 -9.91
C PRO A 187 0.27 -14.70 -9.92
N THR A 188 -0.33 -13.70 -10.56
CA THR A 188 -1.78 -13.58 -10.73
C THR A 188 -2.20 -13.93 -12.16
N LYS A 189 -3.38 -14.55 -12.32
CA LYS A 189 -4.03 -14.77 -13.62
C LYS A 189 -4.80 -13.54 -14.13
N TYR A 190 -4.89 -12.48 -13.31
CA TYR A 190 -5.61 -11.26 -13.61
C TYR A 190 -4.70 -10.18 -14.21
N LEU A 191 -3.70 -10.60 -14.98
CA LEU A 191 -2.87 -9.76 -15.84
C LEU A 191 -2.95 -10.29 -17.28
N SER A 192 -3.04 -9.38 -18.24
CA SER A 192 -3.19 -9.70 -19.67
C SER A 192 -2.40 -8.70 -20.53
N ASN A 193 -2.32 -8.95 -21.84
CA ASN A 193 -1.82 -8.00 -22.83
C ASN A 193 -2.88 -6.96 -23.23
N ASP A 194 -4.13 -7.13 -22.79
CA ASP A 194 -5.14 -6.08 -22.83
C ASP A 194 -4.80 -5.00 -21.77
N PRO A 195 -4.55 -3.74 -22.17
CA PRO A 195 -4.18 -2.65 -21.24
C PRO A 195 -5.30 -2.29 -20.25
N HIS A 196 -6.55 -2.70 -20.48
CA HIS A 196 -7.68 -2.43 -19.60
C HIS A 196 -8.10 -3.61 -18.72
N TYR A 197 -7.49 -4.78 -18.91
CA TYR A 197 -7.78 -5.96 -18.10
C TYR A 197 -6.99 -5.94 -16.80
N PRO A 198 -7.60 -6.23 -15.63
CA PRO A 198 -8.94 -6.82 -15.46
C PRO A 198 -10.08 -5.81 -15.35
N CYS A 199 -9.80 -4.51 -15.26
CA CYS A 199 -10.79 -3.47 -14.95
C CYS A 199 -12.00 -3.46 -15.90
N ASN A 200 -11.81 -3.72 -17.19
CA ASN A 200 -12.89 -3.80 -18.18
C ASN A 200 -13.81 -5.02 -18.01
N GLY A 201 -13.42 -6.01 -17.22
CA GLY A 201 -14.25 -7.16 -16.84
C GLY A 201 -14.96 -6.99 -15.49
N LEU A 202 -14.70 -5.91 -14.76
CA LEU A 202 -15.28 -5.64 -13.44
C LEU A 202 -16.54 -4.78 -13.56
N GLY A 203 -17.45 -4.94 -12.59
CA GLY A 203 -18.62 -4.06 -12.45
C GLY A 203 -18.22 -2.62 -12.10
N PRO A 204 -19.06 -1.61 -12.42
CA PRO A 204 -18.73 -0.19 -12.26
C PRO A 204 -18.20 0.20 -10.87
N HIS A 205 -18.73 -0.44 -9.82
CA HIS A 205 -18.31 -0.23 -8.43
C HIS A 205 -16.80 -0.44 -8.21
N TYR A 206 -16.19 -1.40 -8.89
CA TYR A 206 -14.78 -1.74 -8.74
C TYR A 206 -13.87 -1.03 -9.75
N GLN A 207 -14.44 -0.49 -10.82
CA GLN A 207 -13.65 0.08 -11.92
C GLN A 207 -12.84 1.30 -11.48
N GLU A 208 -13.39 2.14 -10.60
CA GLU A 208 -12.70 3.33 -10.10
C GLU A 208 -11.38 2.99 -9.42
N GLY A 209 -11.42 2.10 -8.41
CA GLY A 209 -10.22 1.64 -7.73
C GLY A 209 -9.26 0.90 -8.65
N CYS A 210 -9.77 0.07 -9.57
CA CYS A 210 -8.94 -0.68 -10.50
C CYS A 210 -8.17 0.23 -11.48
N TYR A 211 -8.86 1.20 -12.09
CA TYR A 211 -8.22 2.13 -13.03
C TYR A 211 -7.26 3.11 -12.36
N PHE A 212 -7.35 3.31 -11.04
CA PHE A 212 -6.37 4.10 -10.28
C PHE A 212 -4.98 3.43 -10.15
N TYR A 213 -4.87 2.13 -10.44
CA TYR A 213 -3.59 1.41 -10.46
C TYR A 213 -3.22 0.82 -11.83
N GLN A 214 -4.20 0.68 -12.73
CA GLN A 214 -4.05 0.00 -14.03
C GLN A 214 -2.92 0.54 -14.91
N THR A 215 -2.58 1.82 -14.80
CA THR A 215 -1.56 2.40 -15.67
C THR A 215 -0.16 1.83 -15.43
N SER A 216 0.13 1.21 -14.29
CA SER A 216 1.44 0.54 -14.11
C SER A 216 1.57 -0.66 -15.07
N ARG A 217 0.49 -1.42 -15.29
CA ARG A 217 0.46 -2.48 -16.31
C ARG A 217 0.50 -1.89 -17.71
N MET A 218 -0.26 -0.81 -17.95
CA MET A 218 -0.20 -0.11 -19.24
C MET A 218 1.23 0.35 -19.55
N LEU A 219 1.93 0.98 -18.61
CA LEU A 219 3.29 1.47 -18.78
C LEU A 219 4.26 0.32 -19.07
N GLN A 220 4.10 -0.83 -18.40
CA GLN A 220 4.88 -2.02 -18.71
C GLN A 220 4.63 -2.52 -20.14
N LEU A 221 3.37 -2.63 -20.57
CA LEU A 221 3.00 -3.03 -21.93
C LEU A 221 3.50 -2.04 -22.99
N ALA A 222 3.52 -0.75 -22.64
CA ALA A 222 4.03 0.35 -23.45
C ALA A 222 5.57 0.50 -23.39
N GLN A 223 6.27 -0.34 -22.62
CA GLN A 223 7.73 -0.26 -22.44
C GLN A 223 8.21 1.14 -22.00
N GLY A 224 7.45 1.81 -21.13
CA GLY A 224 7.77 3.15 -20.63
C GLY A 224 7.20 4.31 -21.46
N ASP A 225 6.47 4.05 -22.56
CA ASP A 225 5.87 5.10 -23.39
C ASP A 225 4.59 5.69 -22.75
N PHE A 226 4.77 6.79 -22.01
CA PHE A 226 3.68 7.56 -21.40
C PHE A 226 2.70 8.19 -22.41
N GLN A 227 3.12 8.47 -23.65
CA GLN A 227 2.18 8.96 -24.67
C GLN A 227 1.22 7.84 -25.06
N LYS A 228 1.70 6.60 -25.15
CA LYS A 228 0.85 5.43 -25.37
C LYS A 228 -0.09 5.16 -24.20
N VAL A 229 0.38 5.29 -22.97
CA VAL A 229 -0.47 5.20 -21.76
C VAL A 229 -1.58 6.25 -21.78
N ALA A 230 -1.26 7.49 -22.15
CA ALA A 230 -2.26 8.56 -22.25
C ALA A 230 -3.35 8.27 -23.30
N GLN A 231 -2.98 7.64 -24.43
CA GLN A 231 -3.95 7.18 -25.44
C GLN A 231 -4.89 6.11 -24.87
N TRP A 232 -4.34 5.10 -24.20
CA TRP A 232 -5.15 4.04 -23.59
C TRP A 232 -6.06 4.57 -22.48
N CYS A 233 -5.62 5.52 -21.64
CA CYS A 233 -6.53 6.17 -20.70
C CYS A 233 -7.71 6.88 -21.40
N GLY A 234 -7.50 7.41 -22.60
CA GLY A 234 -8.57 7.99 -23.43
C GLY A 234 -9.55 6.96 -24.02
N GLU A 235 -9.16 5.67 -24.07
CA GLU A 235 -9.97 4.54 -24.52
C GLU A 235 -10.77 3.90 -23.36
N ALA A 236 -10.44 4.20 -22.10
CA ALA A 236 -11.18 3.74 -20.94
C ALA A 236 -12.62 4.33 -20.90
N PRO A 237 -13.57 3.69 -20.19
CA PRO A 237 -14.91 4.24 -20.01
C PRO A 237 -14.85 5.67 -19.46
N ARG A 238 -15.70 6.57 -19.99
CA ARG A 238 -15.67 8.00 -19.63
C ARG A 238 -15.72 8.27 -18.12
N SER A 239 -16.46 7.45 -17.37
CA SER A 239 -16.59 7.57 -15.92
C SER A 239 -15.28 7.40 -15.15
N VAL A 240 -14.29 6.70 -15.71
CA VAL A 240 -13.03 6.37 -15.03
C VAL A 240 -11.79 6.98 -15.69
N GLN A 241 -11.95 7.72 -16.80
CA GLN A 241 -10.82 8.36 -17.49
C GLN A 241 -10.03 9.29 -16.58
N PHE A 242 -10.72 10.08 -15.74
CA PHE A 242 -10.07 10.95 -14.76
C PHE A 242 -9.14 10.17 -13.82
N LEU A 243 -9.61 9.04 -13.29
CA LEU A 243 -8.82 8.18 -12.40
C LEU A 243 -7.68 7.46 -13.14
N CYS A 244 -7.89 7.08 -14.40
CA CYS A 244 -6.81 6.52 -15.23
C CYS A 244 -5.69 7.55 -15.45
N TYR A 245 -6.03 8.80 -15.75
CA TYR A 245 -5.02 9.86 -15.89
C TYR A 245 -4.35 10.22 -14.55
N ALA A 246 -5.07 10.16 -13.43
CA ALA A 246 -4.46 10.28 -12.10
C ALA A 246 -3.49 9.12 -11.80
N SER A 247 -3.86 7.89 -12.16
CA SER A 247 -2.99 6.70 -12.10
C SER A 247 -1.73 6.90 -12.95
N MET A 248 -1.88 7.39 -14.18
CA MET A 248 -0.74 7.73 -15.04
C MET A 248 0.16 8.76 -14.36
N GLY A 249 -0.43 9.77 -13.71
CA GLY A 249 0.27 10.74 -12.90
C GLY A 249 1.13 10.10 -11.81
N ARG A 250 0.60 9.15 -11.05
CA ARG A 250 1.35 8.38 -10.04
C ARG A 250 2.58 7.71 -10.65
N ASP A 251 2.42 7.04 -11.80
CA ASP A 251 3.54 6.38 -12.48
C ASP A 251 4.56 7.40 -13.04
N VAL A 252 4.10 8.55 -13.54
CA VAL A 252 4.96 9.67 -13.96
C VAL A 252 5.80 10.15 -12.77
N GLY A 253 5.16 10.44 -11.63
CA GLY A 253 5.84 10.87 -10.41
C GLY A 253 6.95 9.92 -10.00
N GLY A 254 6.64 8.62 -9.92
CA GLY A 254 7.61 7.58 -9.61
C GLY A 254 8.77 7.48 -10.62
N ALA A 255 8.49 7.65 -11.91
CA ALA A 255 9.51 7.59 -12.96
C ALA A 255 10.40 8.85 -13.03
N THR A 256 9.95 9.98 -12.48
CA THR A 256 10.62 11.29 -12.61
C THR A 256 10.97 11.93 -11.27
N ARG A 257 11.12 11.13 -10.19
CA ARG A 257 11.46 11.65 -8.85
C ARG A 257 12.63 12.63 -8.89
N GLY A 258 12.49 13.78 -8.22
CA GLY A 258 13.48 14.87 -8.26
C GLY A 258 13.51 15.69 -9.55
N ASN A 259 12.68 15.39 -10.55
CA ASN A 259 12.62 16.07 -11.85
C ASN A 259 11.19 16.52 -12.23
N PRO A 260 10.66 17.56 -11.57
CA PRO A 260 9.30 18.06 -11.82
C PRO A 260 9.10 18.58 -13.25
N GLY A 261 10.14 19.09 -13.91
CA GLY A 261 10.05 19.55 -15.29
C GLY A 261 9.72 18.42 -16.27
N GLU A 262 10.33 17.26 -16.06
CA GLU A 262 10.04 16.06 -16.87
C GLU A 262 8.65 15.51 -16.58
N ALA A 263 8.21 15.50 -15.32
CA ALA A 263 6.85 15.11 -14.95
C ALA A 263 5.80 15.94 -15.69
N ILE A 264 5.96 17.27 -15.69
CA ILE A 264 5.08 18.22 -16.39
C ILE A 264 5.09 17.94 -17.91
N ARG A 265 6.26 17.66 -18.49
CA ARG A 265 6.41 17.32 -19.91
C ARG A 265 5.66 16.03 -20.25
N LEU A 266 5.71 15.01 -19.41
CA LEU A 266 5.02 13.74 -19.63
C LEU A 266 3.49 13.86 -19.50
N CYS A 267 2.99 14.61 -18.51
CA CYS A 267 1.56 14.92 -18.42
C CYS A 267 1.07 15.80 -19.58
N ALA A 268 1.96 16.48 -20.31
CA ALA A 268 1.60 17.28 -21.48
C ALA A 268 1.18 16.48 -22.72
N TYR A 269 1.31 15.15 -22.70
CA TYR A 269 0.70 14.30 -23.72
C TYR A 269 -0.84 14.30 -23.66
N ILE A 270 -1.42 14.83 -22.57
CA ILE A 270 -2.85 14.93 -22.36
C ILE A 270 -3.32 16.32 -22.79
N ALA A 271 -4.12 16.39 -23.85
CA ALA A 271 -4.61 17.65 -24.40
C ALA A 271 -5.75 18.27 -23.59
N ASP A 272 -6.60 17.44 -22.98
CA ASP A 272 -7.70 17.92 -22.14
C ASP A 272 -7.18 18.42 -20.80
N ALA A 273 -7.49 19.68 -20.46
CA ALA A 273 -6.98 20.34 -19.27
C ALA A 273 -7.42 19.65 -17.95
N GLN A 274 -8.63 19.09 -17.89
CA GLN A 274 -9.11 18.39 -16.69
C GLN A 274 -8.32 17.11 -16.44
N TYR A 275 -8.08 16.33 -17.50
CA TYR A 275 -7.30 15.09 -17.41
C TYR A 275 -5.81 15.34 -17.21
N ARG A 276 -5.28 16.39 -17.82
CA ARG A 276 -3.91 16.85 -17.58
C ARG A 276 -3.72 17.21 -16.10
N ARG A 277 -4.65 17.96 -15.50
CA ARG A 277 -4.64 18.25 -14.06
C ARG A 277 -4.65 16.97 -13.22
N ALA A 278 -5.47 15.98 -13.57
CA ALA A 278 -5.49 14.69 -12.88
C ALA A 278 -4.09 14.02 -12.87
N CYS A 279 -3.41 14.01 -14.02
CA CYS A 279 -2.03 13.50 -14.13
C CYS A 279 -1.05 14.31 -13.26
N LEU A 280 -1.11 15.64 -13.31
CA LEU A 280 -0.23 16.50 -12.51
C LEU A 280 -0.46 16.30 -11.01
N THR A 281 -1.72 16.16 -10.57
CA THR A 281 -2.05 15.84 -9.18
C THR A 281 -1.46 14.50 -8.75
N GLY A 282 -1.63 13.45 -9.56
CA GLY A 282 -1.03 12.14 -9.28
C GLY A 282 0.50 12.18 -9.22
N ALA A 283 1.14 12.94 -10.12
CA ALA A 283 2.60 13.08 -10.17
C ALA A 283 3.16 13.81 -8.95
N VAL A 284 2.48 14.87 -8.50
CA VAL A 284 2.85 15.58 -7.26
C VAL A 284 2.65 14.69 -6.04
N GLN A 285 1.59 13.88 -5.99
CA GLN A 285 1.29 13.06 -4.82
C GLN A 285 2.39 12.05 -4.48
N ASP A 286 3.15 11.54 -5.47
CA ASP A 286 4.26 10.63 -5.24
C ASP A 286 5.36 11.23 -4.35
N SER A 287 5.50 12.57 -4.33
CA SER A 287 6.52 13.22 -3.48
C SER A 287 6.24 13.12 -1.98
N PHE A 288 4.99 12.89 -1.55
CA PHE A 288 4.64 12.84 -0.11
C PHE A 288 5.09 11.57 0.62
N TRP A 289 5.67 10.60 -0.09
CA TRP A 289 6.24 9.39 0.53
C TRP A 289 7.60 9.64 1.19
N ASP A 290 8.29 10.73 0.84
CA ASP A 290 9.64 11.02 1.32
C ASP A 290 9.67 12.14 2.37
N THR A 291 10.63 12.06 3.29
CA THR A 291 10.89 13.13 4.26
C THR A 291 11.36 14.38 3.50
N GLY A 292 10.56 15.46 3.55
CA GLY A 292 10.78 16.68 2.76
C GLY A 292 9.92 16.79 1.49
N GLY A 293 9.09 15.78 1.21
CA GLY A 293 8.19 15.73 0.06
C GLY A 293 7.31 16.96 -0.15
N ALA A 294 6.87 17.60 0.94
CA ALA A 294 6.10 18.84 0.87
C ALA A 294 6.84 19.98 0.16
N GLU A 295 8.16 20.10 0.33
CA GLU A 295 8.96 21.12 -0.35
C GLU A 295 9.10 20.82 -1.85
N GLU A 296 9.22 19.53 -2.20
CA GLU A 296 9.26 19.06 -3.58
C GLU A 296 7.93 19.30 -4.29
N ALA A 297 6.80 18.98 -3.64
CA ALA A 297 5.46 19.28 -4.12
C ALA A 297 5.28 20.79 -4.38
N ILE A 298 5.69 21.64 -3.44
CA ILE A 298 5.62 23.10 -3.63
C ILE A 298 6.50 23.57 -4.80
N ARG A 299 7.71 23.00 -4.94
CA ARG A 299 8.60 23.29 -6.07
C ARG A 299 7.95 22.91 -7.40
N PHE A 300 7.34 21.73 -7.47
CA PHE A 300 6.59 21.27 -8.63
C PHE A 300 5.50 22.28 -8.99
N CYS A 301 4.63 22.64 -8.03
CA CYS A 301 3.51 23.57 -8.27
C CYS A 301 3.98 24.96 -8.75
N ARG A 302 5.17 25.43 -8.33
CA ARG A 302 5.75 26.69 -8.80
C ARG A 302 6.18 26.64 -10.26
N LEU A 303 6.51 25.46 -10.80
CA LEU A 303 6.93 25.29 -12.19
C LEU A 303 5.75 25.21 -13.17
N LEU A 304 4.53 25.01 -12.68
CA LEU A 304 3.33 25.08 -13.52
C LEU A 304 3.19 26.51 -14.06
N GLY A 305 3.33 26.66 -15.38
CA GLY A 305 3.21 27.95 -16.06
C GLY A 305 1.80 28.21 -16.60
N ASP A 306 1.04 27.16 -16.87
CA ASP A 306 -0.31 27.22 -17.41
C ASP A 306 -1.32 27.55 -16.29
N PRO A 307 -2.15 28.61 -16.42
CA PRO A 307 -3.23 28.89 -15.47
C PRO A 307 -4.22 27.72 -15.31
N ASP A 308 -4.48 26.96 -16.38
CA ASP A 308 -5.40 25.83 -16.34
C ASP A 308 -4.83 24.65 -15.54
N ASP A 309 -3.51 24.56 -15.37
CA ASP A 309 -2.86 23.56 -14.51
C ASP A 309 -3.01 23.91 -13.01
N LYS A 310 -3.36 25.16 -12.69
CA LYS A 310 -3.51 25.67 -11.31
C LYS A 310 -4.95 25.86 -10.87
N ALA A 311 -5.90 25.70 -11.79
CA ALA A 311 -7.33 25.80 -11.49
C ALA A 311 -7.77 24.56 -10.69
N ALA A 312 -7.90 24.71 -9.38
CA ALA A 312 -8.52 23.75 -8.47
C ALA A 312 -9.76 24.38 -7.82
#